data_AF-A0A962ZRR5-F1
#
_entry.id   AF-A0A962ZRR5-F1
#
_cell.length_a   1.000
_cell.length_b   1.000
_cell.length_c   1.000
_cell.angle_alpha   90.00
_cell.angle_beta   90.00
_cell.angle_gamma   90.00
#
_symmetry.space_group_name_H-M   'P 1'
#
loop_
_entity.id
_entity.type
_entity.pdbx_description
1 polymer ?
#
loop_
_entity_poly.entity_id
_entity_poly.type
_entity_poly.pdbx_seq_one_letter_code
_entity_poly.pdbx_strand_id
1 'polypeptide(L)' 'SFPSGHTSAAFLLATALTITYQEPAVAMCGWAGLVALSRVILGVHYPGDTLAGAVMGSGIALFTANQLGL' A
#
# COMPACT_ATOMS: atom_id res chain seq x y z
N SER A 1 -11.63 9.85 -2.29
CA SER A 1 -11.18 10.97 -1.43
C SER A 1 -10.65 10.42 -0.12
N PHE A 2 -11.44 9.68 0.66
CA PHE A 2 -10.95 8.90 1.80
C PHE A 2 -11.53 7.47 1.75
N PRO A 3 -10.73 6.40 1.91
CA PRO A 3 -9.26 6.37 1.86
C PRO A 3 -8.73 6.56 0.42
N SER A 4 -7.42 6.77 0.27
CA SER A 4 -6.80 6.90 -1.05
C SER A 4 -6.68 5.53 -1.75
N GLY A 5 -7.44 5.35 -2.84
CA GLY A 5 -7.41 4.12 -3.65
C GLY A 5 -6.07 3.84 -4.33
N HIS A 6 -5.36 4.89 -4.76
CA HIS A 6 -4.02 4.74 -5.34
C HIS A 6 -3.01 4.26 -4.29
N THR A 7 -3.07 4.84 -3.08
CA THR A 7 -2.21 4.40 -1.99
C THR A 7 -2.56 2.99 -1.53
N SER A 8 -3.86 2.65 -1.41
CA SER A 8 -4.25 1.29 -1.04
C SER A 8 -3.82 0.24 -2.06
N ALA A 9 -3.96 0.51 -3.37
CA ALA A 9 -3.50 -0.41 -4.41
C ALA A 9 -1.98 -0.60 -4.38
N ALA A 10 -1.21 0.49 -4.19
CA ALA A 10 0.25 0.42 -4.13
C ALA A 10 0.74 -0.38 -2.91
N PHE A 11 0.18 -0.13 -1.73
CA PHE A 11 0.54 -0.87 -0.51
C PHE A 11 0.06 -2.31 -0.53
N LEU A 12 -1.10 -2.60 -1.14
CA LEU A 12 -1.56 -3.97 -1.37
C LEU A 12 -0.57 -4.73 -2.25
N LEU A 13 -0.18 -4.15 -3.39
CA LEU A 13 0.76 -4.78 -4.32
C LEU A 13 2.13 -4.99 -3.66
N ALA A 14 2.67 -3.97 -3.01
CA ALA A 14 3.95 -4.05 -2.31
C ALA A 14 3.95 -5.18 -1.26
N THR A 15 2.89 -5.26 -0.45
CA THR A 15 2.76 -6.27 0.60
C THR A 15 2.59 -7.67 0.00
N ALA A 16 1.76 -7.83 -1.04
CA ALA A 16 1.54 -9.12 -1.69
C ALA A 16 2.81 -9.63 -2.40
N LEU A 17 3.57 -8.76 -3.05
CA LEU A 17 4.82 -9.14 -3.71
C LEU A 17 5.89 -9.54 -2.71
N THR A 18 6.02 -8.82 -1.60
CA THR A 18 6.96 -9.16 -0.53
C THR A 18 6.63 -10.50 0.12
N ILE A 19 5.34 -10.83 0.31
CA ILE A 19 4.94 -12.12 0.91
C ILE A 19 5.08 -13.27 -0.09
N THR A 20 4.53 -13.13 -1.29
CA THR A 20 4.42 -14.24 -2.25
C THR A 20 5.73 -14.50 -3.00
N TYR A 21 6.48 -13.46 -3.32
CA TYR A 21 7.68 -13.54 -4.16
C TYR A 21 8.97 -13.18 -3.42
N GLN A 22 8.89 -12.90 -2.12
CA GLN A 22 10.04 -12.51 -1.28
C GLN A 22 10.78 -11.26 -1.80
N GLU A 23 10.07 -10.41 -2.54
CA GLU A 23 10.62 -9.15 -3.04
C GLU A 23 11.04 -8.24 -1.87
N PRO A 24 12.13 -7.47 -2.01
CA PRO A 24 12.70 -6.69 -0.93
C PRO A 24 11.70 -5.67 -0.38
N ALA A 25 11.24 -5.91 0.85
CA ALA A 25 10.19 -5.12 1.52
C ALA A 25 10.50 -3.62 1.52
N VAL A 26 11.77 -3.25 1.76
CA VAL A 26 12.20 -1.85 1.81
C VAL A 26 12.02 -1.16 0.45
N ALA A 27 12.35 -1.83 -0.65
CA ALA A 27 12.20 -1.26 -1.99
C ALA A 27 10.72 -1.13 -2.35
N MET A 28 9.92 -2.16 -2.06
CA MET A 28 8.47 -2.17 -2.35
C MET A 28 7.72 -1.13 -1.52
N CYS A 29 7.98 -1.06 -0.22
CA CYS A 29 7.42 -0.03 0.66
C CYS A 29 7.92 1.38 0.30
N GLY A 30 9.18 1.51 -0.12
CA GLY A 30 9.73 2.77 -0.63
C GLY A 30 8.98 3.26 -1.87
N TRP A 31 8.77 2.38 -2.85
CA TRP A 31 7.98 2.68 -4.04
C TRP A 31 6.52 3.03 -3.69
N ALA A 32 5.86 2.25 -2.84
CA ALA A 32 4.48 2.53 -2.41
C ALA A 32 4.38 3.87 -1.65
N GLY A 33 5.40 4.20 -0.85
CA GLY A 33 5.55 5.50 -0.19
C GLY A 33 5.68 6.66 -1.17
N LEU A 34 6.44 6.51 -2.25
CA LEU A 34 6.54 7.52 -3.32
C LEU A 34 5.19 7.71 -4.04
N VAL A 35 4.44 6.64 -4.28
CA VAL A 35 3.08 6.73 -4.84
C VAL A 35 2.17 7.51 -3.89
N ALA A 36 2.19 7.20 -2.59
CA ALA A 36 1.43 7.93 -1.57
C ALA A 36 1.81 9.41 -1.51
N LEU A 37 3.11 9.71 -1.52
CA LEU A 37 3.63 11.08 -1.50
C LEU A 37 3.18 11.87 -2.75
N SER A 38 3.18 11.23 -3.93
CA SER A 38 2.72 11.88 -5.16
C SER A 38 1.27 12.37 -5.06
N ARG A 39 0.41 11.64 -4.33
CA ARG A 39 -1.00 12.01 -4.15
C ARG A 39 -1.17 13.24 -3.26
N VAL A 40 -0.29 13.39 -2.26
CA VAL A 40 -0.25 14.58 -1.39
C VAL A 40 0.32 15.77 -2.14
N ILE A 41 1.43 15.60 -2.86
CA ILE A 41 2.09 16.69 -3.63
C ILE A 41 1.17 17.25 -4.71
N LEU A 42 0.40 16.41 -5.39
CA LEU A 42 -0.58 16.85 -6.39
C LEU A 42 -1.81 17.55 -5.79
N GLY A 43 -1.92 17.61 -4.46
CA GLY A 43 -3.03 18.25 -3.75
C GLY A 43 -4.38 17.51 -3.91
N VAL A 44 -4.35 16.26 -4.37
CA VAL A 44 -5.58 15.47 -4.62
C VAL A 44 -6.02 14.65 -3.41
N HIS A 45 -5.15 14.49 -2.40
CA HIS A 45 -5.42 13.76 -1.17
C HIS A 45 -4.75 14.42 0.03
N TYR A 46 -5.41 14.36 1.19
CA TYR A 46 -4.80 14.72 2.46
C TYR A 46 -3.85 13.61 2.92
N PRO A 47 -2.82 13.93 3.74
CA PRO A 47 -1.95 12.93 4.35
C PRO A 47 -2.70 11.83 5.13
N GLY A 48 -3.85 12.17 5.73
CA GLY A 48 -4.71 11.19 6.39
C GLY A 48 -5.32 10.18 5.41
N ASP A 49 -5.70 10.60 4.21
CA ASP A 49 -6.28 9.73 3.18
C ASP A 49 -5.27 8.69 2.70
N THR A 50 -4.01 9.09 2.57
CA THR A 50 -2.93 8.21 2.12
C THR A 50 -2.51 7.24 3.23
N LEU A 51 -2.45 7.69 4.49
CA LEU A 51 -2.20 6.80 5.64
C LEU A 51 -3.30 5.74 5.79
N ALA A 52 -4.57 6.13 5.71
CA ALA A 52 -5.68 5.19 5.75
C ALA A 52 -5.66 4.22 4.56
N GLY A 53 -5.29 4.71 3.37
CA GLY A 53 -5.09 3.88 2.18
C GLY A 53 -3.98 2.84 2.38
N ALA A 54 -2.84 3.24 2.96
CA ALA A 54 -1.70 2.34 3.21
C ALA A 54 -2.09 1.19 4.15
N VAL A 55 -2.73 1.52 5.29
CA VAL A 55 -3.21 0.53 6.27
C VAL A 55 -4.23 -0.42 5.64
N MET A 56 -5.20 0.12 4.89
CA MET A 56 -6.22 -0.70 4.24
C MET A 56 -5.61 -1.66 3.19
N GLY A 57 -4.73 -1.15 2.33
CA GLY A 57 -4.08 -1.95 1.28
C GLY A 57 -3.23 -3.09 1.83
N SER A 58 -2.32 -2.79 2.77
CA SER A 58 -1.49 -3.79 3.43
C SER A 58 -2.31 -4.78 4.26
N GLY A 59 -3.35 -4.31 4.97
CA GLY A 59 -4.24 -5.17 5.75
C GLY A 59 -4.99 -6.19 4.88
N ILE A 60 -5.50 -5.77 3.73
CA ILE A 60 -6.16 -6.68 2.76
C ILE A 60 -5.16 -7.72 2.24
N ALA A 61 -3.94 -7.30 1.89
CA ALA A 61 -2.91 -8.22 1.41
C ALA A 61 -2.53 -9.26 2.47
N LEU A 62 -2.31 -8.83 3.72
CA LEU A 62 -2.00 -9.72 4.84
C LEU A 62 -3.14 -10.68 5.15
N PHE A 63 -4.39 -10.19 5.17
CA PHE A 63 -5.56 -11.03 5.38
C PHE A 63 -5.67 -12.09 4.28
N THR A 64 -5.52 -11.68 3.01
CA THR A 64 -5.57 -12.61 1.88
C THR A 64 -4.44 -13.63 1.95
N ALA A 65 -3.21 -13.21 2.26
CA ALA A 65 -2.08 -14.11 2.43
C ALA A 65 -2.34 -15.16 3.52
N ASN A 66 -2.88 -14.72 4.67
CA ASN A 66 -3.24 -15.63 5.77
C ASN A 66 -4.30 -16.64 5.35
N GLN A 67 -5.32 -16.22 4.60
CA GLN A 67 -6.35 -17.12 4.06
C GLN A 67 -5.79 -18.14 3.04
N LEU A 68 -4.69 -17.80 2.36
CA LEU A 68 -4.01 -18.67 1.40
C LEU A 68 -2.92 -19.54 2.04
N GLY A 69 -2.62 -19.35 3.33
CA GLY A 69 -1.58 -20.10 4.04
C GLY A 69 -0.15 -19.73 3.63
N LEU A 70 0.05 -18.51 3.12
CA LEU A 70 1.37 -17.90 2.86
C LEU A 70 1.91 -17.26 4.15
#